data_AF-A0A3Q2VNF6-F1
#
_entry.id   AF-A0A3Q2VNF6-F1
#
_cell.length_a   1.000
_cell.length_b   1.000
_cell.length_c   1.000
_cell.angle_alpha   90.00
_cell.angle_beta   90.00
_cell.angle_gamma   90.00
#
_symmetry.space_group_name_H-M   'P 1'
#
loop_
_entity.id
_entity.type
_entity.pdbx_description
1 polymer ?
#
loop_
_entity_poly.entity_id
_entity_poly.type
_entity_poly.pdbx_seq_one_letter_code
_entity_poly.pdbx_strand_id
1 'polypeptide(L)'
;MSRSPERMSSYRRHFEGTLAARSACQLWVSSPSPTRKETRHRSASFTRSGETRGRMALSNKARLTSTSMGALCSGVSKDGELELDLDVAAEENRAFMLTRTHERQEMVILNDRLTVYIEKVRTLESKNKQLEAEIEALRSSYDRSSGLRKLYESQLKELNRDAEKMREQRDLSLAAKAAMLGQLDTLKARYNEALETRKKSEYEIEALRPNVDEATSARIALERQLENLEVQLSFLQRVHKEEIEELILHISSASSESDFMFGLPDLSPALKQIQSQYDSIAAKNLEEMETWYRTKFQDLDNTSSEHIQRVRSMREEIAAYRKNILDKEHELEVLKTRNEYLEAQIRDRLEKYKNEEKGLEEHIEGIKVHLKVSKEKTALLLREYQNLLNVKMALEIEIATYRKLIEGEDSRLGTMVQSLSLTGGLQLPSSDSKCALSAPSKLGGSLSDTSGNSTERAAGAGRIAAASSDIQADGNLEKQATVMSKRKTVLIRTVKTDEDIYESDTQECTIVISGAADDTDEE
;
A
#
# COMPACT_ATOMS: atom_id res chain seq x y z
N MET A 1 -67.88 -40.95 33.50
CA MET A 1 -67.65 -41.91 32.39
C MET A 1 -67.02 -41.15 31.22
N SER A 2 -66.16 -41.68 30.34
CA SER A 2 -65.26 -42.85 30.42
C SER A 2 -64.32 -42.87 29.20
N ARG A 3 -62.99 -42.72 29.38
CA ARG A 3 -61.90 -43.08 28.42
C ARG A 3 -61.91 -42.34 27.04
N SER A 4 -60.82 -42.20 26.29
CA SER A 4 -59.37 -42.35 26.54
C SER A 4 -58.60 -41.53 25.48
N PRO A 5 -57.32 -41.17 25.70
CA PRO A 5 -56.48 -40.48 24.71
C PRO A 5 -55.69 -41.46 23.82
N GLU A 6 -55.39 -41.09 22.57
CA GLU A 6 -54.14 -41.46 21.86
C GLU A 6 -54.05 -40.88 20.44
N ARG A 7 -53.02 -40.07 20.15
CA ARG A 7 -52.01 -40.35 19.09
C ARG A 7 -50.96 -39.25 19.02
N MET A 8 -49.74 -39.57 19.47
CA MET A 8 -48.52 -38.93 18.98
C MET A 8 -48.15 -39.54 17.63
N SER A 9 -47.54 -38.77 16.73
CA SER A 9 -46.88 -39.30 15.54
C SER A 9 -45.47 -38.70 15.46
N SER A 10 -44.47 -39.56 15.24
CA SER A 10 -43.06 -39.24 15.47
C SER A 10 -42.26 -39.20 14.17
N TYR A 11 -41.46 -38.15 13.98
CA TYR A 11 -40.36 -38.19 13.02
C TYR A 11 -39.22 -37.23 13.37
N ARG A 12 -38.26 -37.71 14.18
CA ARG A 12 -36.95 -37.07 14.36
C ARG A 12 -35.86 -38.13 14.22
N ARG A 13 -35.40 -38.37 12.99
CA ARG A 13 -34.29 -39.28 12.73
C ARG A 13 -32.96 -38.62 13.09
N HIS A 14 -32.49 -38.85 14.31
CA HIS A 14 -31.06 -38.80 14.62
C HIS A 14 -30.41 -40.10 14.10
N PHE A 15 -29.22 -39.97 13.50
CA PHE A 15 -28.29 -41.09 13.37
C PHE A 15 -27.30 -41.01 14.53
N GLU A 16 -27.16 -42.10 15.27
CA GLU A 16 -26.21 -42.24 16.36
C GLU A 16 -25.49 -43.58 16.24
N GLY A 17 -24.21 -43.62 16.61
CA GLY A 17 -23.38 -44.82 16.56
C GLY A 17 -21.93 -44.51 16.15
N THR A 18 -20.90 -45.02 16.85
CA THR A 18 -20.91 -45.84 18.07
C THR A 18 -19.54 -45.73 18.76
N LEU A 19 -19.47 -46.08 20.05
CA LEU A 19 -18.25 -46.33 20.86
C LEU A 19 -17.43 -45.10 21.29
N ALA A 20 -16.60 -45.14 22.35
CA ALA A 20 -16.71 -45.80 23.68
C ALA A 20 -15.51 -45.37 24.56
N ALA A 21 -15.72 -45.36 25.89
CA ALA A 21 -14.71 -45.55 26.95
C ALA A 21 -13.48 -44.60 27.12
N ARG A 22 -13.41 -44.03 28.34
CA ARG A 22 -12.23 -43.79 29.20
C ARG A 22 -11.01 -42.99 28.68
N SER A 23 -10.92 -41.77 29.22
CA SER A 23 -9.77 -41.19 29.93
C SER A 23 -8.44 -41.98 29.95
N ALA A 24 -7.39 -41.33 29.43
CA ALA A 24 -6.02 -41.43 29.93
C ALA A 24 -5.31 -40.07 29.73
N CYS A 25 -4.49 -39.63 30.68
CA CYS A 25 -3.70 -38.41 30.55
C CYS A 25 -2.41 -38.68 29.78
N GLN A 26 -2.02 -37.78 28.88
CA GLN A 26 -0.61 -37.60 28.50
C GLN A 26 -0.37 -36.15 28.06
N LEU A 27 0.73 -35.56 28.54
CA LEU A 27 1.15 -34.22 28.14
C LEU A 27 1.80 -34.30 26.76
N TRP A 28 1.59 -33.29 25.92
CA TRP A 28 2.62 -32.83 24.99
C TRP A 28 2.62 -31.30 24.97
N VAL A 29 3.80 -30.70 25.11
CA VAL A 29 3.99 -29.25 25.24
C VAL A 29 4.57 -28.71 23.93
N SER A 30 4.00 -27.63 23.41
CA SER A 30 4.58 -26.85 22.31
C SER A 30 4.22 -25.38 22.51
N SER A 31 5.23 -24.58 22.87
CA SER A 31 5.08 -23.17 23.24
C SER A 31 4.97 -22.23 22.03
N PRO A 32 4.27 -21.09 22.14
CA PRO A 32 4.23 -20.08 21.09
C PRO A 32 5.55 -19.29 20.97
N SER A 33 5.93 -18.94 19.74
CA SER A 33 7.14 -18.17 19.44
C SER A 33 6.98 -16.67 19.78
N PRO A 34 7.90 -16.04 20.53
CA PRO A 34 7.83 -14.62 20.86
C PRO A 34 8.42 -13.72 19.76
N THR A 35 7.78 -12.57 19.50
CA THR A 35 8.32 -11.52 18.62
C THR A 35 9.25 -10.58 19.41
N ARG A 36 10.48 -10.37 18.93
CA ARG A 36 11.46 -9.48 19.57
C ARG A 36 11.86 -8.33 18.64
N LYS A 37 11.61 -7.09 19.08
CA LYS A 37 12.27 -5.88 18.57
C LYS A 37 13.49 -5.59 19.45
N GLU A 38 14.63 -5.19 18.86
CA GLU A 38 15.33 -3.94 19.21
C GLU A 38 16.53 -3.66 18.29
N THR A 39 17.19 -2.51 18.48
CA THR A 39 18.05 -1.86 17.47
C THR A 39 19.55 -1.88 17.77
N ARG A 40 20.33 -2.11 16.70
CA ARG A 40 21.71 -1.61 16.42
C ARG A 40 22.76 -1.56 17.56
N HIS A 41 23.76 -2.44 17.46
CA HIS A 41 25.19 -2.08 17.41
C HIS A 41 25.90 -3.13 16.53
N ARG A 42 26.41 -2.81 15.32
CA ARG A 42 27.71 -2.20 15.00
C ARG A 42 28.93 -3.06 15.40
N SER A 43 29.36 -3.99 14.54
CA SER A 43 30.79 -4.38 14.40
C SER A 43 31.11 -5.17 13.12
N ALA A 44 32.34 -4.92 12.63
CA ALA A 44 33.16 -5.59 11.61
C ALA A 44 32.59 -6.77 10.80
N SER A 45 32.45 -6.56 9.49
CA SER A 45 32.63 -7.61 8.46
C SER A 45 34.06 -7.51 7.87
N PHE A 46 34.74 -8.65 7.76
CA PHE A 46 36.09 -8.73 7.17
C PHE A 46 35.98 -8.87 5.64
N THR A 47 36.47 -7.90 4.88
CA THR A 47 36.78 -8.07 3.44
C THR A 47 38.17 -7.51 3.15
N ARG A 48 38.94 -8.24 2.34
CA ARG A 48 40.37 -7.99 2.08
C ARG A 48 40.57 -7.71 0.59
N SER A 49 40.74 -6.45 0.21
CA SER A 49 40.99 -6.08 -1.19
C SER A 49 41.69 -4.72 -1.35
N GLY A 50 42.89 -4.74 -1.95
CA GLY A 50 43.44 -3.65 -2.76
C GLY A 50 43.72 -2.29 -2.11
N GLU A 51 44.88 -2.14 -1.46
CA GLU A 51 45.46 -0.79 -1.27
C GLU A 51 46.12 -0.31 -2.58
N THR A 52 45.49 0.63 -3.29
CA THR A 52 46.11 1.42 -4.37
C THR A 52 46.26 2.88 -3.95
N ARG A 53 47.17 3.12 -3.00
CA ARG A 53 47.33 4.40 -2.31
C ARG A 53 48.11 5.43 -3.12
N GLY A 54 47.49 5.97 -4.17
CA GLY A 54 48.04 7.08 -4.94
C GLY A 54 48.28 8.33 -4.07
N ARG A 55 49.54 8.68 -3.84
CA ARG A 55 49.95 10.02 -3.36
C ARG A 55 50.71 10.71 -4.47
N MET A 56 50.29 11.92 -4.84
CA MET A 56 51.19 12.86 -5.50
C MET A 56 52.30 13.26 -4.51
N ALA A 57 53.53 13.30 -5.00
CA ALA A 57 54.64 13.99 -4.36
C ALA A 57 55.16 15.04 -5.36
N LEU A 58 55.36 16.26 -4.89
CA LEU A 58 55.78 17.38 -5.74
C LEU A 58 57.30 17.40 -5.91
N SER A 59 57.73 18.02 -7.01
CA SER A 59 59.01 18.72 -7.21
C SER A 59 60.23 18.30 -6.37
N ASN A 60 61.27 17.82 -7.05
CA ASN A 60 62.56 18.53 -7.01
C ASN A 60 63.39 18.28 -8.27
N LYS A 61 63.56 19.32 -9.11
CA LYS A 61 64.54 19.31 -10.20
C LYS A 61 65.90 19.74 -9.66
N ALA A 62 66.74 18.78 -9.27
CA ALA A 62 68.14 19.06 -8.97
C ALA A 62 68.89 19.41 -10.26
N ARG A 63 69.56 20.57 -10.28
CA ARG A 63 70.31 21.11 -11.43
C ARG A 63 71.80 20.96 -11.17
N LEU A 64 72.47 20.13 -11.96
CA LEU A 64 73.94 20.07 -12.03
C LEU A 64 74.32 20.26 -13.52
N THR A 65 74.61 21.48 -13.97
CA THR A 65 75.93 22.16 -13.88
C THR A 65 77.02 21.41 -14.64
N SER A 66 77.18 21.78 -15.91
CA SER A 66 78.36 21.45 -16.71
C SER A 66 79.61 22.08 -16.08
N THR A 67 80.69 21.31 -15.98
CA THR A 67 82.04 21.80 -15.66
C THR A 67 82.94 21.58 -16.87
N SER A 68 83.15 22.64 -17.64
CA SER A 68 84.14 22.65 -18.72
C SER A 68 85.56 22.77 -18.13
N MET A 69 86.37 21.72 -18.28
CA MET A 69 87.82 21.86 -18.08
C MET A 69 88.42 22.54 -19.31
N GLY A 70 88.61 23.86 -19.21
CA GLY A 70 89.28 24.66 -20.24
C GLY A 70 90.78 24.40 -20.29
N ALA A 71 91.40 24.70 -21.43
CA ALA A 71 92.85 24.64 -21.59
C ALA A 71 93.56 25.74 -20.79
N LEU A 72 94.80 25.46 -20.36
CA LEU A 72 95.76 26.46 -19.89
C LEU A 72 97.03 26.36 -20.74
N CYS A 73 97.59 27.50 -21.13
CA CYS A 73 98.80 27.57 -21.94
C CYS A 73 99.75 28.66 -21.41
N SER A 74 101.06 28.34 -21.43
CA SER A 74 102.20 29.26 -21.51
C SER A 74 102.58 30.12 -20.29
N GLY A 75 103.91 30.32 -20.13
CA GLY A 75 104.56 31.14 -19.09
C GLY A 75 105.68 30.39 -18.35
N VAL A 76 106.78 29.95 -18.98
CA VAL A 76 107.92 30.71 -19.57
C VAL A 76 108.84 31.38 -18.51
N SER A 77 110.08 30.88 -18.48
CA SER A 77 111.32 31.46 -17.90
C SER A 77 111.42 31.72 -16.39
N LYS A 78 112.32 30.97 -15.73
CA LYS A 78 113.70 31.45 -15.52
C LYS A 78 114.71 30.35 -15.13
N ASP A 79 115.89 30.46 -15.73
CA ASP A 79 117.24 30.25 -15.19
C ASP A 79 117.45 29.12 -14.15
N GLY A 80 117.98 27.98 -14.61
CA GLY A 80 118.47 26.89 -13.75
C GLY A 80 119.01 25.70 -14.54
N GLU A 81 120.34 25.58 -14.64
CA GLU A 81 121.00 24.40 -15.23
C GLU A 81 120.93 23.20 -14.28
N LEU A 82 120.04 22.25 -14.55
CA LEU A 82 120.09 20.87 -14.01
C LEU A 82 119.60 19.90 -15.09
N GLU A 83 120.19 18.70 -15.12
CA GLU A 83 119.91 17.68 -16.12
C GLU A 83 118.47 17.15 -15.99
N LEU A 84 117.73 17.16 -17.10
CA LEU A 84 116.43 16.48 -17.19
C LEU A 84 116.65 15.05 -17.69
N ASP A 85 116.52 14.08 -16.77
CA ASP A 85 116.59 12.66 -17.10
C ASP A 85 115.35 12.24 -17.92
N LEU A 86 115.55 12.19 -19.25
CA LEU A 86 114.48 11.99 -20.24
C LEU A 86 113.83 10.61 -20.14
N ASP A 87 114.54 9.60 -19.63
CA ASP A 87 114.02 8.24 -19.56
C ASP A 87 112.95 8.09 -18.46
N VAL A 88 113.11 8.74 -17.30
CA VAL A 88 112.11 8.72 -16.21
C VAL A 88 110.75 9.26 -16.68
N ALA A 89 110.75 10.43 -17.33
CA ALA A 89 109.53 11.01 -17.90
C ALA A 89 108.92 10.15 -19.03
N ALA A 90 109.75 9.39 -19.74
CA ALA A 90 109.31 8.45 -20.78
C ALA A 90 108.75 7.14 -20.19
N GLU A 91 109.11 6.74 -18.98
CA GLU A 91 108.48 5.63 -18.26
C GLU A 91 107.14 6.05 -17.64
N GLU A 92 107.07 7.22 -16.99
CA GLU A 92 105.81 7.77 -16.45
C GLU A 92 104.73 7.92 -17.53
N ASN A 93 105.10 8.44 -18.71
CA ASN A 93 104.18 8.58 -19.84
C ASN A 93 103.71 7.21 -20.38
N ARG A 94 104.57 6.18 -20.38
CA ARG A 94 104.16 4.81 -20.72
C ARG A 94 103.18 4.24 -19.69
N ALA A 95 103.42 4.46 -18.40
CA ALA A 95 102.48 4.05 -17.34
C ALA A 95 101.12 4.75 -17.47
N PHE A 96 101.11 6.06 -17.74
CA PHE A 96 99.88 6.83 -17.98
C PHE A 96 99.12 6.36 -19.23
N MET A 97 99.83 6.01 -20.31
CA MET A 97 99.20 5.45 -21.51
C MET A 97 98.61 4.06 -21.24
N LEU A 98 99.28 3.21 -20.43
CA LEU A 98 98.75 1.91 -20.02
C LEU A 98 97.47 2.04 -19.20
N THR A 99 97.45 2.86 -18.14
CA THR A 99 96.24 3.09 -17.32
C THR A 99 95.10 3.65 -18.17
N ARG A 100 95.36 4.65 -19.03
CA ARG A 100 94.37 5.20 -19.96
C ARG A 100 93.83 4.18 -20.96
N THR A 101 94.64 3.21 -21.41
CA THR A 101 94.13 2.11 -22.25
C THR A 101 93.30 1.10 -21.45
N HIS A 102 93.63 0.88 -20.18
CA HIS A 102 92.87 0.00 -19.29
C HIS A 102 91.50 0.59 -18.94
N GLU A 103 91.44 1.85 -18.49
CA GLU A 103 90.20 2.61 -18.27
C GLU A 103 89.31 2.61 -19.52
N ARG A 104 89.92 2.76 -20.71
CA ARG A 104 89.19 2.68 -21.99
C ARG A 104 88.62 1.29 -22.25
N GLN A 105 89.32 0.21 -21.90
CA GLN A 105 88.81 -1.16 -22.01
C GLN A 105 87.68 -1.42 -21.02
N GLU A 106 87.79 -0.97 -19.76
CA GLU A 106 86.71 -1.06 -18.77
C GLU A 106 85.46 -0.30 -19.23
N MET A 107 85.63 0.91 -19.79
CA MET A 107 84.54 1.68 -20.38
C MET A 107 83.92 1.01 -21.61
N VAL A 108 84.68 0.25 -22.41
CA VAL A 108 84.11 -0.57 -23.50
C VAL A 108 83.28 -1.72 -22.91
N ILE A 109 83.83 -2.50 -21.98
CA ILE A 109 83.13 -3.62 -21.32
C ILE A 109 81.84 -3.14 -20.62
N LEU A 110 81.87 -1.97 -20.00
CA LEU A 110 80.70 -1.35 -19.38
C LEU A 110 79.64 -0.92 -20.41
N ASN A 111 80.05 -0.38 -21.56
CA ASN A 111 79.15 -0.01 -22.66
C ASN A 111 78.57 -1.24 -23.38
N ASP A 112 79.33 -2.32 -23.54
CA ASP A 112 78.84 -3.59 -24.10
C ASP A 112 77.77 -4.18 -23.17
N ARG A 113 78.04 -4.18 -21.86
CA ARG A 113 77.06 -4.59 -20.83
C ARG A 113 75.83 -3.67 -20.79
N LEU A 114 76.00 -2.36 -20.96
CA LEU A 114 74.89 -1.40 -21.10
C LEU A 114 74.04 -1.72 -22.34
N THR A 115 74.66 -2.05 -23.46
CA THR A 115 74.00 -2.41 -24.72
C THR A 115 73.12 -3.64 -24.53
N VAL A 116 73.65 -4.70 -23.89
CA VAL A 116 72.86 -5.90 -23.53
C VAL A 116 71.69 -5.56 -22.61
N TYR A 117 71.84 -4.63 -21.65
CA TYR A 117 70.72 -4.17 -20.83
C TYR A 117 69.68 -3.37 -21.64
N ILE A 118 70.09 -2.51 -22.58
CA ILE A 118 69.18 -1.74 -23.44
C ILE A 118 68.39 -2.68 -24.37
N GLU A 119 69.05 -3.68 -24.95
CA GLU A 119 68.38 -4.75 -25.71
C GLU A 119 67.40 -5.53 -24.84
N LYS A 120 67.80 -5.89 -23.62
CA LYS A 120 66.91 -6.58 -22.68
C LYS A 120 65.67 -5.73 -22.36
N VAL A 121 65.82 -4.44 -22.08
CA VAL A 121 64.70 -3.51 -21.88
C VAL A 121 63.80 -3.45 -23.11
N ARG A 122 64.36 -3.27 -24.32
CA ARG A 122 63.58 -3.27 -25.58
C ARG A 122 62.79 -4.56 -25.80
N THR A 123 63.36 -5.73 -25.48
CA THR A 123 62.61 -7.01 -25.58
C THR A 123 61.51 -7.14 -24.53
N LEU A 124 61.65 -6.54 -23.35
CA LEU A 124 60.62 -6.51 -22.32
C LEU A 124 59.52 -5.50 -22.65
N GLU A 125 59.86 -4.31 -23.14
CA GLU A 125 58.89 -3.33 -23.64
C GLU A 125 58.06 -3.88 -24.81
N SER A 126 58.69 -4.59 -25.74
CA SER A 126 58.00 -5.25 -26.85
C SER A 126 57.00 -6.31 -26.36
N LYS A 127 57.40 -7.13 -25.39
CA LYS A 127 56.51 -8.13 -24.76
C LYS A 127 55.39 -7.49 -23.94
N ASN A 128 55.65 -6.42 -23.21
CA ASN A 128 54.60 -5.69 -22.49
C ASN A 128 53.57 -5.11 -23.46
N LYS A 129 53.99 -4.49 -24.57
CA LYS A 129 53.10 -3.98 -25.61
C LYS A 129 52.26 -5.08 -26.27
N GLN A 130 52.82 -6.29 -26.44
CA GLN A 130 52.08 -7.46 -26.91
C GLN A 130 51.02 -7.92 -25.90
N LEU A 131 51.36 -8.01 -24.61
CA LEU A 131 50.43 -8.38 -23.54
C LEU A 131 49.34 -7.31 -23.32
N GLU A 132 49.68 -6.02 -23.43
CA GLU A 132 48.73 -4.91 -23.38
C GLU A 132 47.70 -5.03 -24.52
N ALA A 133 48.16 -5.28 -25.75
CA ALA A 133 47.28 -5.49 -26.90
C ALA A 133 46.41 -6.76 -26.76
N GLU A 134 46.93 -7.85 -26.20
CA GLU A 134 46.16 -9.07 -25.91
C GLU A 134 45.08 -8.83 -24.85
N ILE A 135 45.39 -8.07 -23.79
CA ILE A 135 44.42 -7.66 -22.76
C ILE A 135 43.32 -6.78 -23.36
N GLU A 136 43.66 -5.83 -24.24
CA GLU A 136 42.68 -4.97 -24.92
C GLU A 136 41.77 -5.77 -25.88
N ALA A 137 42.33 -6.76 -26.59
CA ALA A 137 41.57 -7.68 -27.44
C ALA A 137 40.62 -8.57 -26.63
N LEU A 138 41.07 -9.10 -25.49
CA LEU A 138 40.22 -9.92 -24.60
C LEU A 138 39.10 -9.09 -23.95
N ARG A 139 39.38 -7.85 -23.52
CA ARG A 139 38.36 -6.92 -22.98
C ARG A 139 37.29 -6.58 -24.02
N SER A 140 37.72 -6.14 -25.21
CA SER A 140 36.78 -5.79 -26.28
C SER A 140 36.00 -7.00 -26.82
N SER A 141 36.56 -8.21 -26.73
CA SER A 141 35.83 -9.46 -26.98
C SER A 141 34.76 -9.73 -25.91
N TYR A 142 35.09 -9.57 -24.62
CA TYR A 142 34.14 -9.70 -23.51
C TYR A 142 32.97 -8.70 -23.65
N ASP A 143 33.25 -7.43 -23.96
CA ASP A 143 32.22 -6.42 -24.20
C ASP A 143 31.33 -6.73 -25.41
N ARG A 144 31.90 -7.32 -26.48
CA ARG A 144 31.13 -7.80 -27.65
C ARG A 144 30.26 -9.02 -27.33
N SER A 145 30.69 -9.90 -26.42
CA SER A 145 29.89 -11.05 -25.97
C SER A 145 28.57 -10.66 -25.26
N SER A 146 28.43 -9.39 -24.87
CA SER A 146 27.25 -8.86 -24.18
C SER A 146 25.93 -8.96 -24.96
N GLY A 147 25.91 -9.31 -26.24
CA GLY A 147 24.68 -9.45 -27.04
C GLY A 147 23.65 -10.41 -26.41
N LEU A 148 24.07 -11.65 -26.11
CA LEU A 148 23.20 -12.65 -25.47
C LEU A 148 22.80 -12.23 -24.05
N ARG A 149 23.73 -11.60 -23.31
CA ARG A 149 23.46 -11.05 -21.96
C ARG A 149 22.36 -9.99 -22.01
N LYS A 150 22.39 -9.09 -23.00
CA LYS A 150 21.38 -8.04 -23.20
C LYS A 150 20.00 -8.62 -23.51
N LEU A 151 19.92 -9.69 -24.32
CA LEU A 151 18.65 -10.38 -24.61
C LEU A 151 18.01 -10.97 -23.34
N TYR A 152 18.79 -11.70 -22.53
CA TYR A 152 18.31 -12.19 -21.23
C TYR A 152 17.97 -11.06 -20.25
N GLU A 153 18.72 -9.95 -20.27
CA GLU A 153 18.41 -8.77 -19.45
C GLU A 153 17.08 -8.11 -19.86
N SER A 154 16.78 -8.01 -21.17
CA SER A 154 15.48 -7.54 -21.64
C SER A 154 14.34 -8.49 -21.28
N GLN A 155 14.51 -9.81 -21.46
CA GLN A 155 13.50 -10.80 -21.08
C GLN A 155 13.24 -10.78 -19.56
N LEU A 156 14.28 -10.65 -18.73
CA LEU A 156 14.13 -10.53 -17.29
C LEU A 156 13.41 -9.23 -16.89
N LYS A 157 13.64 -8.12 -17.59
CA LYS A 157 12.93 -6.84 -17.38
C LYS A 157 11.45 -6.92 -17.79
N GLU A 158 11.14 -7.68 -18.84
CA GLU A 158 9.77 -7.92 -19.31
C GLU A 158 9.00 -8.84 -18.35
N LEU A 159 9.58 -9.98 -17.96
CA LEU A 159 9.03 -10.89 -16.96
C LEU A 159 8.84 -10.22 -15.58
N ASN A 160 9.75 -9.33 -15.18
CA ASN A 160 9.57 -8.55 -13.95
C ASN A 160 8.41 -7.57 -14.07
N ARG A 161 8.26 -6.86 -15.19
CA ARG A 161 7.10 -5.99 -15.44
C ARG A 161 5.78 -6.74 -15.42
N ASP A 162 5.71 -7.95 -15.98
CA ASP A 162 4.49 -8.75 -15.95
C ASP A 162 4.22 -9.29 -14.53
N ALA A 163 5.25 -9.68 -13.78
CA ALA A 163 5.12 -10.01 -12.37
C ALA A 163 4.73 -8.79 -11.50
N GLU A 164 5.06 -7.56 -11.90
CA GLU A 164 4.59 -6.33 -11.26
C GLU A 164 3.11 -6.09 -11.54
N LYS A 165 2.68 -6.07 -12.82
CA LYS A 165 1.25 -5.98 -13.22
C LYS A 165 0.38 -7.01 -12.52
N MET A 166 0.82 -8.27 -12.44
CA MET A 166 0.07 -9.35 -11.77
C MET A 166 0.00 -9.18 -10.25
N ARG A 167 0.98 -8.51 -9.62
CA ARG A 167 0.89 -8.11 -8.20
C ARG A 167 -0.10 -6.97 -8.01
N GLU A 168 -0.06 -5.95 -8.86
CA GLU A 168 -0.99 -4.81 -8.83
C GLU A 168 -2.45 -5.28 -9.00
N GLN A 169 -2.72 -6.12 -10.01
CA GLN A 169 -4.05 -6.72 -10.22
C GLN A 169 -4.50 -7.57 -9.02
N ARG A 170 -3.58 -8.36 -8.42
CA ARG A 170 -3.87 -9.12 -7.19
C ARG A 170 -4.23 -8.18 -6.04
N ASP A 171 -3.45 -7.15 -5.76
CA ASP A 171 -3.68 -6.21 -4.66
C ASP A 171 -4.99 -5.42 -4.86
N LEU A 172 -5.27 -4.95 -6.07
CA LEU A 172 -6.56 -4.35 -6.43
C LEU A 172 -7.74 -5.32 -6.18
N SER A 173 -7.60 -6.59 -6.57
CA SER A 173 -8.63 -7.61 -6.33
C SER A 173 -8.83 -7.93 -4.84
N LEU A 174 -7.77 -7.83 -4.02
CA LEU A 174 -7.82 -8.03 -2.57
C LEU A 174 -8.44 -6.82 -1.86
N ALA A 175 -8.10 -5.60 -2.28
CA ALA A 175 -8.72 -4.38 -1.79
C ALA A 175 -10.23 -4.35 -2.10
N ALA A 176 -10.63 -4.72 -3.33
CA ALA A 176 -12.04 -4.85 -3.71
C ALA A 176 -12.77 -5.90 -2.86
N LYS A 177 -12.17 -7.07 -2.62
CA LYS A 177 -12.72 -8.10 -1.73
C LYS A 177 -12.85 -7.61 -0.28
N ALA A 178 -11.86 -6.90 0.24
CA ALA A 178 -11.90 -6.33 1.59
C ALA A 178 -13.00 -5.26 1.73
N ALA A 179 -13.18 -4.40 0.73
CA ALA A 179 -14.26 -3.42 0.69
C ALA A 179 -15.65 -4.09 0.65
N MET A 180 -15.82 -5.12 -0.18
CA MET A 180 -17.08 -5.89 -0.28
C MET A 180 -17.40 -6.64 1.04
N LEU A 181 -16.39 -7.21 1.71
CA LEU A 181 -16.56 -7.83 3.02
C LEU A 181 -16.96 -6.79 4.08
N GLY A 182 -16.33 -5.61 4.10
CA GLY A 182 -16.70 -4.51 4.99
C GLY A 182 -18.14 -4.03 4.76
N GLN A 183 -18.57 -3.87 3.50
CA GLN A 183 -19.97 -3.57 3.18
C GLN A 183 -20.92 -4.66 3.70
N LEU A 184 -20.63 -5.93 3.42
CA LEU A 184 -21.41 -7.08 3.86
C LEU A 184 -21.51 -7.18 5.40
N ASP A 185 -20.45 -6.86 6.13
CA ASP A 185 -20.48 -6.83 7.60
C ASP A 185 -21.23 -5.62 8.17
N THR A 186 -21.19 -4.44 7.53
CA THR A 186 -22.07 -3.32 7.92
C THR A 186 -23.55 -3.61 7.64
N LEU A 187 -23.87 -4.37 6.58
CA LEU A 187 -25.23 -4.84 6.31
C LEU A 187 -25.68 -5.87 7.35
N LYS A 188 -24.83 -6.83 7.76
CA LYS A 188 -25.13 -7.73 8.89
C LYS A 188 -25.38 -6.96 10.19
N ALA A 189 -24.57 -5.93 10.49
CA ALA A 189 -24.72 -5.13 11.70
C ALA A 189 -26.09 -4.43 11.72
N ARG A 190 -26.47 -3.74 10.63
CA ARG A 190 -27.80 -3.11 10.47
C ARG A 190 -28.95 -4.12 10.53
N TYR A 191 -28.78 -5.30 9.93
CA TYR A 191 -29.77 -6.38 10.01
C TYR A 191 -29.98 -6.87 11.44
N ASN A 192 -28.89 -7.12 12.18
CA ASN A 192 -28.97 -7.53 13.58
C ASN A 192 -29.59 -6.44 14.46
N GLU A 193 -29.24 -5.17 14.26
CA GLU A 193 -29.84 -4.02 14.95
C GLU A 193 -31.35 -3.96 14.71
N ALA A 194 -31.80 -4.08 13.45
CA ALA A 194 -33.21 -4.13 13.09
C ALA A 194 -33.95 -5.36 13.65
N LEU A 195 -33.24 -6.48 13.85
CA LEU A 195 -33.77 -7.69 14.48
C LEU A 195 -33.96 -7.49 15.98
N GLU A 196 -33.01 -6.86 16.68
CA GLU A 196 -33.14 -6.55 18.10
C GLU A 196 -34.13 -5.41 18.40
N THR A 197 -34.30 -4.41 17.52
CA THR A 197 -35.38 -3.42 17.67
C THR A 197 -36.75 -4.03 17.42
N ARG A 198 -36.90 -4.89 16.39
CA ARG A 198 -38.11 -5.69 16.17
C ARG A 198 -38.45 -6.52 17.41
N LYS A 199 -37.50 -7.30 17.95
CA LYS A 199 -37.71 -8.10 19.17
C LYS A 199 -38.21 -7.25 20.34
N LYS A 200 -37.62 -6.07 20.58
CA LYS A 200 -38.07 -5.15 21.64
C LYS A 200 -39.54 -4.76 21.44
N SER A 201 -39.92 -4.36 20.22
CA SER A 201 -41.33 -4.06 19.92
C SER A 201 -42.26 -5.28 20.04
N GLU A 202 -41.80 -6.50 19.73
CA GLU A 202 -42.57 -7.74 19.93
C GLU A 202 -42.75 -8.05 21.44
N TYR A 203 -41.71 -7.85 22.25
CA TYR A 203 -41.80 -7.97 23.71
C TYR A 203 -42.70 -6.88 24.33
N GLU A 204 -42.65 -5.65 23.84
CA GLU A 204 -43.52 -4.54 24.27
C GLU A 204 -44.99 -4.83 23.93
N ILE A 205 -45.28 -5.37 22.74
CA ILE A 205 -46.64 -5.78 22.35
C ILE A 205 -47.16 -6.93 23.25
N GLU A 206 -46.37 -7.97 23.48
CA GLU A 206 -46.78 -9.09 24.33
C GLU A 206 -46.90 -8.68 25.82
N ALA A 207 -46.11 -7.69 26.28
CA ALA A 207 -46.22 -7.12 27.62
C ALA A 207 -47.43 -6.17 27.80
N LEU A 208 -47.91 -5.53 26.73
CA LEU A 208 -49.12 -4.72 26.75
C LEU A 208 -50.41 -5.56 26.67
N ARG A 209 -50.33 -6.76 26.07
CA ARG A 209 -51.45 -7.70 25.92
C ARG A 209 -52.24 -7.98 27.22
N PRO A 210 -51.63 -8.39 28.36
CA PRO A 210 -52.37 -8.63 29.59
C PRO A 210 -53.08 -7.38 30.11
N ASN A 211 -52.54 -6.18 29.86
CA ASN A 211 -53.19 -4.92 30.28
C ASN A 211 -54.45 -4.64 29.42
N VAL A 212 -54.47 -5.07 28.16
CA VAL A 212 -55.65 -5.00 27.29
C VAL A 212 -56.68 -6.05 27.70
N ASP A 213 -56.26 -7.26 28.04
CA ASP A 213 -57.14 -8.32 28.55
C ASP A 213 -57.75 -7.91 29.92
N GLU A 214 -56.96 -7.30 30.81
CA GLU A 214 -57.44 -6.73 32.08
C GLU A 214 -58.44 -5.59 31.83
N ALA A 215 -58.09 -4.59 31.02
CA ALA A 215 -58.96 -3.45 30.72
C ALA A 215 -60.27 -3.86 30.04
N THR A 216 -60.25 -4.85 29.14
CA THR A 216 -61.48 -5.40 28.53
C THR A 216 -62.30 -6.21 29.54
N SER A 217 -61.68 -6.98 30.44
CA SER A 217 -62.39 -7.67 31.51
C SER A 217 -63.06 -6.70 32.50
N ALA A 218 -62.40 -5.59 32.83
CA ALA A 218 -62.94 -4.51 33.66
C ALA A 218 -64.10 -3.79 32.96
N ARG A 219 -63.99 -3.52 31.65
CA ARG A 219 -65.08 -2.96 30.84
C ARG A 219 -66.32 -3.86 30.88
N ILE A 220 -66.14 -5.16 30.67
CA ILE A 220 -67.23 -6.17 30.71
C ILE A 220 -67.83 -6.30 32.12
N ALA A 221 -67.04 -6.13 33.17
CA ALA A 221 -67.54 -6.11 34.54
C ALA A 221 -68.41 -4.88 34.82
N LEU A 222 -68.01 -3.71 34.33
CA LEU A 222 -68.80 -2.46 34.45
C LEU A 222 -70.06 -2.48 33.58
N GLU A 223 -69.99 -3.02 32.36
CA GLU A 223 -71.14 -3.26 31.48
C GLU A 223 -72.22 -4.10 32.20
N ARG A 224 -71.84 -5.21 32.82
CA ARG A 224 -72.76 -6.05 33.60
C ARG A 224 -73.31 -5.38 34.87
N GLN A 225 -72.53 -4.53 35.51
CA GLN A 225 -73.00 -3.74 36.66
C GLN A 225 -74.05 -2.71 36.23
N LEU A 226 -73.86 -2.07 35.07
CA LEU A 226 -74.80 -1.16 34.45
C LEU A 226 -76.09 -1.90 34.06
N GLU A 227 -76.01 -3.01 33.32
CA GLU A 227 -77.17 -3.86 32.98
C GLU A 227 -77.97 -4.27 34.23
N ASN A 228 -77.30 -4.70 35.29
CA ASN A 228 -77.96 -5.06 36.55
C ASN A 228 -78.63 -3.86 37.23
N LEU A 229 -78.00 -2.68 37.22
CA LEU A 229 -78.58 -1.45 37.77
C LEU A 229 -79.80 -0.98 36.95
N GLU A 230 -79.77 -1.11 35.63
CA GLU A 230 -80.93 -0.83 34.77
C GLU A 230 -82.09 -1.80 35.06
N VAL A 231 -81.81 -3.09 35.24
CA VAL A 231 -82.81 -4.08 35.66
C VAL A 231 -83.39 -3.72 37.03
N GLN A 232 -82.56 -3.36 38.01
CA GLN A 232 -83.01 -2.93 39.35
C GLN A 232 -83.84 -1.65 39.31
N LEU A 233 -83.46 -0.65 38.50
CA LEU A 233 -84.26 0.56 38.27
C LEU A 233 -85.59 0.23 37.61
N SER A 234 -85.63 -0.66 36.60
CA SER A 234 -86.86 -1.08 35.94
C SER A 234 -87.79 -1.85 36.89
N PHE A 235 -87.23 -2.58 37.85
CA PHE A 235 -87.97 -3.27 38.90
C PHE A 235 -88.54 -2.28 39.92
N LEU A 236 -87.73 -1.37 40.44
CA LEU A 236 -88.17 -0.37 41.41
C LEU A 236 -89.22 0.59 40.79
N GLN A 237 -89.07 0.96 39.52
CA GLN A 237 -90.09 1.71 38.76
C GLN A 237 -91.38 0.92 38.49
N ARG A 238 -91.38 -0.40 38.62
CA ARG A 238 -92.58 -1.23 38.52
C ARG A 238 -93.25 -1.33 39.89
N VAL A 239 -92.48 -1.69 40.92
CA VAL A 239 -92.94 -1.75 42.31
C VAL A 239 -93.53 -0.42 42.75
N HIS A 240 -92.86 0.73 42.52
CA HIS A 240 -93.44 2.03 42.86
C HIS A 240 -94.74 2.36 42.10
N LYS A 241 -95.01 1.78 40.92
CA LYS A 241 -96.30 1.96 40.22
C LYS A 241 -97.38 1.09 40.85
N GLU A 242 -97.05 -0.17 41.08
CA GLU A 242 -97.91 -1.15 41.76
C GLU A 242 -98.27 -0.64 43.18
N GLU A 243 -97.31 -0.14 43.95
CA GLU A 243 -97.51 0.50 45.26
C GLU A 243 -98.34 1.79 45.19
N ILE A 244 -98.19 2.62 44.15
CA ILE A 244 -99.02 3.82 43.97
C ILE A 244 -100.48 3.41 43.65
N GLU A 245 -100.68 2.40 42.82
CA GLU A 245 -102.00 1.84 42.50
C GLU A 245 -102.65 1.20 43.74
N GLU A 246 -101.89 0.40 44.51
CA GLU A 246 -102.33 -0.18 45.78
C GLU A 246 -102.60 0.89 46.85
N LEU A 247 -101.77 1.94 46.99
CA LEU A 247 -102.01 3.03 47.94
C LEU A 247 -103.22 3.88 47.55
N ILE A 248 -103.52 4.06 46.27
CA ILE A 248 -104.76 4.71 45.81
C ILE A 248 -105.97 3.84 46.19
N LEU A 249 -105.90 2.52 45.99
CA LEU A 249 -106.93 1.58 46.44
C LEU A 249 -107.05 1.54 47.98
N HIS A 250 -105.94 1.61 48.71
CA HIS A 250 -105.96 1.62 50.16
C HIS A 250 -106.44 2.94 50.75
N ILE A 251 -106.12 4.10 50.18
CA ILE A 251 -106.73 5.38 50.58
C ILE A 251 -108.25 5.37 50.33
N SER A 252 -108.72 4.65 49.30
CA SER A 252 -110.16 4.49 49.04
C SER A 252 -110.89 3.52 49.98
N SER A 253 -110.18 2.63 50.68
CA SER A 253 -110.75 1.58 51.54
C SER A 253 -110.45 1.75 53.04
N ALA A 254 -109.32 2.37 53.38
CA ALA A 254 -108.90 2.72 54.74
C ALA A 254 -109.53 4.04 55.25
N SER A 255 -110.56 4.55 54.57
CA SER A 255 -111.53 5.47 55.20
C SER A 255 -112.44 4.78 56.22
N SER A 256 -112.29 3.46 56.40
CA SER A 256 -113.04 2.63 57.33
C SER A 256 -112.13 1.68 58.13
N GLU A 257 -112.42 1.62 59.43
CA GLU A 257 -111.96 0.65 60.45
C GLU A 257 -110.53 0.80 61.01
N SER A 258 -110.42 0.53 62.32
CA SER A 258 -109.26 0.83 63.17
C SER A 258 -109.04 -0.27 64.21
N ASP A 259 -107.77 -0.52 64.55
CA ASP A 259 -107.23 -1.04 65.83
C ASP A 259 -108.03 -2.04 66.69
N PHE A 260 -107.41 -3.16 67.09
CA PHE A 260 -106.74 -3.23 68.41
C PHE A 260 -106.19 -4.62 68.82
N MET A 261 -105.04 -4.58 69.55
CA MET A 261 -104.58 -5.48 70.64
C MET A 261 -104.43 -7.01 70.43
N PHE A 262 -103.24 -7.54 70.77
CA PHE A 262 -103.04 -8.24 72.05
C PHE A 262 -101.55 -8.27 72.49
N GLY A 263 -101.27 -8.58 73.76
CA GLY A 263 -99.95 -8.40 74.40
C GLY A 263 -98.97 -9.59 74.33
N LEU A 264 -97.67 -9.31 74.48
CA LEU A 264 -96.58 -10.30 74.42
C LEU A 264 -96.18 -10.85 75.82
N PRO A 265 -95.59 -12.08 75.89
CA PRO A 265 -94.98 -12.63 77.11
C PRO A 265 -93.65 -11.98 77.50
N ASP A 266 -93.15 -12.27 78.73
CA ASP A 266 -91.88 -11.75 79.24
C ASP A 266 -90.66 -12.24 78.45
N LEU A 267 -89.91 -11.28 77.89
CA LEU A 267 -88.72 -11.47 77.05
C LEU A 267 -87.40 -11.21 77.82
N SER A 268 -87.45 -10.82 79.10
CA SER A 268 -86.31 -10.30 79.88
C SER A 268 -85.03 -11.16 79.86
N PRO A 269 -85.04 -12.50 80.03
CA PRO A 269 -83.81 -13.29 79.98
C PRO A 269 -83.24 -13.40 78.55
N ALA A 270 -84.10 -13.53 77.53
CA ALA A 270 -83.68 -13.55 76.14
C ALA A 270 -83.07 -12.20 75.73
N LEU A 271 -83.69 -11.09 76.13
CA LEU A 271 -83.17 -9.74 75.91
C LEU A 271 -81.76 -9.54 76.52
N LYS A 272 -81.49 -10.06 77.72
CA LYS A 272 -80.16 -9.98 78.35
C LYS A 272 -79.10 -10.84 77.66
N GLN A 273 -79.47 -12.03 77.19
CA GLN A 273 -78.57 -12.86 76.38
C GLN A 273 -78.28 -12.22 75.02
N ILE A 274 -79.31 -11.66 74.37
CA ILE A 274 -79.18 -10.91 73.11
C ILE A 274 -78.31 -9.66 73.32
N GLN A 275 -78.51 -8.91 74.41
CA GLN A 275 -77.69 -7.74 74.75
C GLN A 275 -76.22 -8.10 74.92
N SER A 276 -75.88 -9.11 75.74
CA SER A 276 -74.48 -9.55 75.91
C SER A 276 -73.84 -10.14 74.64
N GLN A 277 -74.63 -10.71 73.73
CA GLN A 277 -74.14 -11.05 72.38
C GLN A 277 -73.85 -9.78 71.57
N TYR A 278 -74.74 -8.78 71.56
CA TYR A 278 -74.49 -7.50 70.90
C TYR A 278 -73.29 -6.75 71.48
N ASP A 279 -73.11 -6.72 72.80
CA ASP A 279 -71.95 -6.11 73.46
C ASP A 279 -70.64 -6.81 73.03
N SER A 280 -70.66 -8.15 72.93
CA SER A 280 -69.52 -8.95 72.46
C SER A 280 -69.22 -8.74 70.96
N ILE A 281 -70.27 -8.63 70.13
CA ILE A 281 -70.14 -8.36 68.69
C ILE A 281 -69.64 -6.92 68.46
N ALA A 282 -70.12 -5.94 69.22
CA ALA A 282 -69.67 -4.56 69.15
C ALA A 282 -68.20 -4.40 69.57
N ALA A 283 -67.79 -5.08 70.64
CA ALA A 283 -66.38 -5.10 71.06
C ALA A 283 -65.45 -5.70 70.00
N LYS A 284 -65.84 -6.85 69.40
CA LYS A 284 -65.09 -7.47 68.30
C LYS A 284 -65.05 -6.59 67.05
N ASN A 285 -66.17 -6.01 66.66
CA ASN A 285 -66.24 -5.08 65.53
C ASN A 285 -65.28 -3.89 65.73
N LEU A 286 -65.20 -3.35 66.95
CA LEU A 286 -64.25 -2.28 67.27
C LEU A 286 -62.78 -2.73 67.15
N GLU A 287 -62.42 -3.93 67.62
CA GLU A 287 -61.08 -4.50 67.48
C GLU A 287 -60.72 -4.85 66.00
N GLU A 288 -61.66 -5.44 65.27
CA GLU A 288 -61.55 -5.72 63.83
C GLU A 288 -61.39 -4.43 63.03
N MET A 289 -62.12 -3.36 63.36
CA MET A 289 -61.97 -2.04 62.75
C MET A 289 -60.62 -1.42 63.11
N GLU A 290 -60.19 -1.43 64.38
CA GLU A 290 -58.90 -0.84 64.77
C GLU A 290 -57.72 -1.58 64.11
N THR A 291 -57.75 -2.91 64.07
CA THR A 291 -56.73 -3.71 63.38
C THR A 291 -56.76 -3.51 61.86
N TRP A 292 -57.95 -3.37 61.24
CA TRP A 292 -58.10 -3.00 59.83
C TRP A 292 -57.52 -1.62 59.53
N TYR A 293 -57.83 -0.61 60.35
CA TYR A 293 -57.26 0.74 60.20
C TYR A 293 -55.74 0.74 60.40
N ARG A 294 -55.20 0.09 61.46
CA ARG A 294 -53.75 -0.03 61.65
C ARG A 294 -53.07 -0.69 60.44
N THR A 295 -53.65 -1.77 59.92
CA THR A 295 -53.13 -2.45 58.71
C THR A 295 -53.17 -1.51 57.51
N LYS A 296 -54.25 -0.75 57.29
CA LYS A 296 -54.36 0.19 56.17
C LYS A 296 -53.40 1.37 56.28
N PHE A 297 -53.14 1.90 57.48
CA PHE A 297 -52.08 2.89 57.69
C PHE A 297 -50.70 2.30 57.43
N GLN A 298 -50.43 1.07 57.87
CA GLN A 298 -49.15 0.39 57.60
C GLN A 298 -48.96 0.09 56.09
N ASP A 299 -49.99 -0.30 55.36
CA ASP A 299 -49.96 -0.46 53.90
C ASP A 299 -49.59 0.85 53.19
N LEU A 300 -50.18 1.98 53.64
CA LEU A 300 -49.91 3.31 53.09
C LEU A 300 -48.50 3.81 53.43
N ASP A 301 -48.02 3.61 54.66
CA ASP A 301 -46.65 3.96 55.04
C ASP A 301 -45.60 3.10 54.31
N ASN A 302 -45.87 1.80 54.15
CA ASN A 302 -45.01 0.89 53.37
C ASN A 302 -44.93 1.34 51.91
N THR A 303 -46.06 1.53 51.23
CA THR A 303 -46.09 1.93 49.81
C THR A 303 -45.53 3.35 49.59
N SER A 304 -45.72 4.26 50.54
CA SER A 304 -45.06 5.58 50.59
C SER A 304 -43.54 5.44 50.71
N SER A 305 -43.05 4.63 51.66
CA SER A 305 -41.62 4.36 51.86
C SER A 305 -40.97 3.74 50.61
N GLU A 306 -41.62 2.76 49.99
CA GLU A 306 -41.19 2.16 48.72
C GLU A 306 -41.19 3.16 47.55
N HIS A 307 -42.17 4.06 47.48
CA HIS A 307 -42.18 5.10 46.46
C HIS A 307 -41.01 6.08 46.65
N ILE A 308 -40.78 6.53 47.89
CA ILE A 308 -39.63 7.39 48.23
C ILE A 308 -38.31 6.67 47.90
N GLN A 309 -38.18 5.38 48.22
CA GLN A 309 -36.95 4.62 47.94
C GLN A 309 -36.71 4.42 46.43
N ARG A 310 -37.76 4.16 45.63
CA ARG A 310 -37.66 4.14 44.16
C ARG A 310 -37.27 5.52 43.60
N VAL A 311 -37.78 6.61 44.17
CA VAL A 311 -37.38 7.97 43.79
C VAL A 311 -35.93 8.28 44.18
N ARG A 312 -35.39 7.68 45.26
CA ARG A 312 -33.95 7.74 45.57
C ARG A 312 -33.11 6.97 44.55
N SER A 313 -33.42 5.70 44.28
CA SER A 313 -32.62 4.89 43.35
C SER A 313 -32.61 5.49 41.93
N MET A 314 -33.76 5.94 41.41
CA MET A 314 -33.80 6.64 40.13
C MET A 314 -32.95 7.92 40.10
N ARG A 315 -32.85 8.67 41.22
CA ARG A 315 -31.97 9.85 41.31
C ARG A 315 -30.49 9.46 41.34
N GLU A 316 -30.14 8.37 42.02
CA GLU A 316 -28.78 7.82 42.07
C GLU A 316 -28.35 7.28 40.71
N GLU A 317 -29.24 6.57 40.01
CA GLU A 317 -29.06 6.13 38.62
C GLU A 317 -28.87 7.32 37.67
N ILE A 318 -29.73 8.34 37.73
CA ILE A 318 -29.59 9.57 36.94
C ILE A 318 -28.26 10.28 37.23
N ALA A 319 -27.80 10.31 38.48
CA ALA A 319 -26.50 10.86 38.84
C ALA A 319 -25.33 10.03 38.28
N ALA A 320 -25.43 8.69 38.32
CA ALA A 320 -24.46 7.78 37.74
C ALA A 320 -24.40 7.90 36.21
N TYR A 321 -25.53 7.99 35.52
CA TYR A 321 -25.57 8.22 34.07
C TYR A 321 -24.98 9.58 33.70
N ARG A 322 -25.29 10.66 34.45
CA ARG A 322 -24.64 11.97 34.24
C ARG A 322 -23.12 11.92 34.42
N LYS A 323 -22.61 11.20 35.42
CA LYS A 323 -21.17 11.00 35.59
C LYS A 323 -20.57 10.22 34.42
N ASN A 324 -21.19 9.11 34.02
CA ASN A 324 -20.74 8.31 32.87
C ASN A 324 -20.72 9.11 31.57
N ILE A 325 -21.67 10.04 31.37
CA ILE A 325 -21.66 10.97 30.22
C ILE A 325 -20.42 11.87 30.28
N LEU A 326 -20.17 12.56 31.40
CA LEU A 326 -19.01 13.43 31.58
C LEU A 326 -17.68 12.67 31.44
N ASP A 327 -17.58 11.47 32.03
CA ASP A 327 -16.40 10.59 31.90
C ASP A 327 -16.15 10.21 30.41
N LYS A 328 -17.22 9.98 29.63
CA LYS A 328 -17.14 9.67 28.18
C LYS A 328 -16.90 10.88 27.30
N GLU A 329 -17.42 12.05 27.65
CA GLU A 329 -17.10 13.32 26.99
C GLU A 329 -15.61 13.63 27.15
N HIS A 330 -15.04 13.43 28.35
CA HIS A 330 -13.61 13.60 28.58
C HIS A 330 -12.75 12.55 27.84
N GLU A 331 -13.16 11.27 27.80
CA GLU A 331 -12.49 10.26 26.96
C GLU A 331 -12.48 10.68 25.48
N LEU A 332 -13.59 11.24 24.96
CA LEU A 332 -13.66 11.75 23.60
C LEU A 332 -12.76 12.97 23.36
N GLU A 333 -12.61 13.88 24.32
CA GLU A 333 -11.67 15.01 24.23
C GLU A 333 -10.21 14.55 24.23
N VAL A 334 -9.85 13.59 25.07
CA VAL A 334 -8.52 12.98 25.10
C VAL A 334 -8.21 12.24 23.79
N LEU A 335 -9.20 11.57 23.19
CA LEU A 335 -9.05 10.93 21.89
C LEU A 335 -8.96 11.93 20.72
N LYS A 336 -9.74 13.02 20.73
CA LYS A 336 -9.67 14.11 19.73
C LYS A 336 -8.28 14.75 19.74
N THR A 337 -7.83 15.26 20.88
CA THR A 337 -6.51 15.89 21.04
C THR A 337 -5.37 14.92 20.71
N ARG A 338 -5.51 13.63 21.05
CA ARG A 338 -4.55 12.58 20.65
C ARG A 338 -4.49 12.39 19.14
N ASN A 339 -5.61 12.49 18.43
CA ASN A 339 -5.70 12.38 16.98
C ASN A 339 -5.17 13.64 16.28
N GLU A 340 -5.54 14.83 16.73
CA GLU A 340 -4.99 16.11 16.25
C GLU A 340 -3.45 16.11 16.31
N TYR A 341 -2.87 15.57 17.39
CA TYR A 341 -1.43 15.38 17.52
C TYR A 341 -0.86 14.31 16.55
N LEU A 342 -1.60 13.23 16.22
CA LEU A 342 -1.19 12.32 15.14
C LEU A 342 -1.20 13.02 13.78
N GLU A 343 -2.25 13.76 13.47
CA GLU A 343 -2.42 14.46 12.19
C GLU A 343 -1.41 15.59 12.02
N ALA A 344 -1.04 16.29 13.10
CA ALA A 344 0.11 17.20 13.12
C ALA A 344 1.41 16.42 12.85
N GLN A 345 1.68 15.34 13.58
CA GLN A 345 2.90 14.54 13.41
C GLN A 345 3.00 13.84 12.03
N ILE A 346 1.88 13.60 11.35
CA ILE A 346 1.82 13.12 9.96
C ILE A 346 2.17 14.26 9.01
N ARG A 347 1.56 15.45 9.16
CA ARG A 347 1.90 16.65 8.36
C ARG A 347 3.38 17.01 8.48
N ASP A 348 3.93 17.04 9.69
CA ASP A 348 5.35 17.25 9.97
C ASP A 348 6.28 16.29 9.20
N ARG A 349 5.90 15.01 9.09
CA ARG A 349 6.68 14.00 8.36
C ARG A 349 6.55 14.20 6.84
N LEU A 350 5.34 14.45 6.35
CA LEU A 350 5.09 14.68 4.92
C LEU A 350 5.81 15.95 4.44
N GLU A 351 5.85 17.01 5.24
CA GLU A 351 6.63 18.21 4.90
C GLU A 351 8.14 17.96 4.91
N LYS A 352 8.66 17.19 5.87
CA LYS A 352 10.08 16.79 5.89
C LYS A 352 10.44 15.98 4.65
N TYR A 353 9.66 14.95 4.31
CA TYR A 353 9.89 14.17 3.09
C TYR A 353 9.76 15.00 1.81
N LYS A 354 8.78 15.91 1.73
CA LYS A 354 8.61 16.84 0.59
C LYS A 354 9.79 17.81 0.44
N ASN A 355 10.45 18.19 1.53
CA ASN A 355 11.63 19.06 1.49
C ASN A 355 12.92 18.27 1.22
N GLU A 356 13.02 17.02 1.68
CA GLU A 356 14.07 16.06 1.27
C GLU A 356 13.97 15.74 -0.24
N GLU A 357 12.76 15.52 -0.76
CA GLU A 357 12.46 15.29 -2.17
C GLU A 357 12.92 16.46 -3.05
N LYS A 358 12.48 17.69 -2.76
CA LYS A 358 12.98 18.91 -3.43
C LYS A 358 14.51 19.03 -3.40
N GLY A 359 15.13 18.77 -2.26
CA GLY A 359 16.60 18.83 -2.14
C GLY A 359 17.32 17.82 -3.04
N LEU A 360 16.71 16.65 -3.26
CA LEU A 360 17.18 15.67 -4.24
C LEU A 360 16.91 16.10 -5.68
N GLU A 361 15.76 16.71 -5.98
CA GLU A 361 15.45 17.28 -7.30
C GLU A 361 16.43 18.40 -7.68
N GLU A 362 16.69 19.35 -6.77
CA GLU A 362 17.67 20.43 -6.92
C GLU A 362 19.08 19.87 -7.15
N HIS A 363 19.48 18.85 -6.38
CA HIS A 363 20.77 18.18 -6.56
C HIS A 363 20.88 17.47 -7.93
N ILE A 364 19.80 16.82 -8.37
CA ILE A 364 19.72 16.18 -9.69
C ILE A 364 19.80 17.21 -10.82
N GLU A 365 19.14 18.38 -10.71
CA GLU A 365 19.28 19.44 -11.73
C GLU A 365 20.65 20.10 -11.70
N GLY A 366 21.27 20.30 -10.52
CA GLY A 366 22.67 20.71 -10.41
C GLY A 366 23.62 19.77 -11.16
N ILE A 367 23.44 18.45 -11.01
CA ILE A 367 24.23 17.44 -11.75
C ILE A 367 23.92 17.47 -13.26
N LYS A 368 22.65 17.58 -13.67
CA LYS A 368 22.28 17.71 -15.09
C LYS A 368 22.88 18.97 -15.72
N VAL A 369 22.90 20.10 -15.02
CA VAL A 369 23.53 21.36 -15.47
C VAL A 369 25.05 21.19 -15.60
N HIS A 370 25.71 20.61 -14.60
CA HIS A 370 27.13 20.32 -14.69
C HIS A 370 27.47 19.38 -15.87
N LEU A 371 26.61 18.39 -16.14
CA LEU A 371 26.74 17.48 -17.29
C LEU A 371 26.55 18.21 -18.64
N LYS A 372 25.59 19.14 -18.76
CA LYS A 372 25.41 20.00 -19.95
C LYS A 372 26.69 20.82 -20.21
N VAL A 373 27.15 21.56 -19.19
CA VAL A 373 28.38 22.39 -19.25
C VAL A 373 29.63 21.58 -19.59
N SER A 374 29.76 20.34 -19.08
CA SER A 374 30.88 19.45 -19.41
C SER A 374 30.86 18.96 -20.86
N LYS A 375 29.67 18.62 -21.39
CA LYS A 375 29.50 18.29 -22.81
C LYS A 375 29.80 19.49 -23.72
N GLU A 376 29.34 20.68 -23.36
CA GLU A 376 29.61 21.92 -24.09
C GLU A 376 31.11 22.23 -24.17
N LYS A 377 31.82 22.17 -23.04
CA LYS A 377 33.29 22.30 -22.99
C LYS A 377 34.00 21.26 -23.87
N THR A 378 33.55 20.01 -23.83
CA THR A 378 34.12 18.93 -24.66
C THR A 378 33.91 19.18 -26.16
N ALA A 379 32.72 19.67 -26.55
CA ALA A 379 32.43 20.04 -27.93
C ALA A 379 33.17 21.31 -28.40
N LEU A 380 33.49 22.23 -27.48
CA LEU A 380 34.33 23.39 -27.75
C LEU A 380 35.78 22.97 -28.05
N LEU A 381 36.39 22.18 -27.15
CA LEU A 381 37.73 21.61 -27.33
C LEU A 381 37.84 20.80 -28.63
N LEU A 382 36.84 19.99 -28.97
CA LEU A 382 36.84 19.22 -30.23
C LEU A 382 36.87 20.13 -31.47
N ARG A 383 36.17 21.28 -31.44
CA ARG A 383 36.21 22.29 -32.51
C ARG A 383 37.57 22.98 -32.56
N GLU A 384 38.17 23.31 -31.42
CA GLU A 384 39.51 23.90 -31.34
C GLU A 384 40.59 22.96 -31.89
N TYR A 385 40.52 21.66 -31.56
CA TYR A 385 41.40 20.63 -32.14
C TYR A 385 41.22 20.50 -33.65
N GLN A 386 40.00 20.53 -34.17
CA GLN A 386 39.76 20.49 -35.62
C GLN A 386 40.31 21.76 -36.31
N ASN A 387 40.14 22.93 -35.71
CA ASN A 387 40.70 24.18 -36.25
C ASN A 387 42.24 24.14 -36.28
N LEU A 388 42.87 23.64 -35.21
CA LEU A 388 44.33 23.48 -35.15
C LEU A 388 44.84 22.43 -36.17
N LEU A 389 44.09 21.34 -36.38
CA LEU A 389 44.40 20.35 -37.42
C LEU A 389 44.29 20.96 -38.82
N ASN A 390 43.28 21.77 -39.09
CA ASN A 390 43.12 22.47 -40.38
C ASN A 390 44.32 23.40 -40.64
N VAL A 391 44.75 24.18 -39.63
CA VAL A 391 45.94 25.05 -39.72
C VAL A 391 47.22 24.22 -39.92
N LYS A 392 47.38 23.10 -39.21
CA LYS A 392 48.50 22.17 -39.41
C LYS A 392 48.55 21.65 -40.86
N MET A 393 47.41 21.24 -41.42
CA MET A 393 47.33 20.76 -42.80
C MET A 393 47.65 21.87 -43.82
N ALA A 394 47.21 23.11 -43.58
CA ALA A 394 47.58 24.25 -44.42
C ALA A 394 49.11 24.49 -44.41
N LEU A 395 49.73 24.50 -43.22
CA LEU A 395 51.19 24.63 -43.07
C LEU A 395 51.96 23.45 -43.68
N GLU A 396 51.43 22.23 -43.63
CA GLU A 396 52.02 21.06 -44.31
C GLU A 396 51.96 21.18 -45.83
N ILE A 397 50.89 21.75 -46.38
CA ILE A 397 50.79 22.09 -47.81
C ILE A 397 51.78 23.21 -48.18
N GLU A 398 51.86 24.28 -47.39
CA GLU A 398 52.84 25.36 -47.58
C GLU A 398 54.27 24.84 -47.59
N ILE A 399 54.68 24.05 -46.58
CA ILE A 399 56.00 23.42 -46.50
C ILE A 399 56.26 22.52 -47.72
N ALA A 400 55.26 21.78 -48.21
CA ALA A 400 55.39 20.98 -49.42
C ALA A 400 55.55 21.85 -50.69
N THR A 401 54.92 23.02 -50.77
CA THR A 401 55.13 23.96 -51.90
C THR A 401 56.49 24.65 -51.84
N TYR A 402 56.95 25.08 -50.66
CA TYR A 402 58.28 25.66 -50.49
C TYR A 402 59.38 24.64 -50.81
N ARG A 403 59.24 23.37 -50.39
CA ARG A 403 60.16 22.29 -50.77
C ARG A 403 60.25 22.10 -52.28
N LYS A 404 59.11 21.99 -52.98
CA LYS A 404 59.08 21.87 -54.44
C LYS A 404 59.72 23.06 -55.17
N LEU A 405 59.58 24.26 -54.63
CA LEU A 405 60.22 25.46 -55.19
C LEU A 405 61.75 25.40 -55.02
N ILE A 406 62.23 24.99 -53.85
CA ILE A 406 63.66 24.79 -53.57
C ILE A 406 64.22 23.64 -54.41
N GLU A 407 63.54 22.49 -54.49
CA GLU A 407 63.89 21.36 -55.36
C GLU A 407 63.98 21.77 -56.84
N GLY A 408 63.13 22.71 -57.28
CA GLY A 408 63.18 23.32 -58.61
C GLY A 408 64.41 24.21 -58.82
N GLU A 409 64.74 25.07 -57.85
CA GLU A 409 65.96 25.89 -57.89
C GLU A 409 67.24 25.05 -57.79
N ASP A 410 67.28 24.05 -56.92
CA ASP A 410 68.39 23.09 -56.82
C ASP A 410 68.54 22.26 -58.10
N SER A 411 67.45 21.94 -58.80
CA SER A 411 67.50 21.31 -60.13
C SER A 411 68.08 22.27 -61.18
N ARG A 412 67.72 23.55 -61.15
CA ARG A 412 68.28 24.58 -62.06
C ARG A 412 69.76 24.83 -61.76
N LEU A 413 70.13 25.03 -60.50
CA LEU A 413 71.50 25.23 -60.05
C LEU A 413 72.35 23.98 -60.29
N GLY A 414 71.83 22.78 -60.02
CA GLY A 414 72.46 21.51 -60.34
C GLY A 414 72.72 21.35 -61.84
N THR A 415 71.77 21.75 -62.69
CA THR A 415 71.96 21.79 -64.15
C THR A 415 73.03 22.81 -64.55
N MET A 416 73.07 23.99 -63.92
CA MET A 416 74.11 25.00 -64.19
C MET A 416 75.50 24.53 -63.70
N VAL A 417 75.60 23.90 -62.53
CA VAL A 417 76.85 23.32 -62.01
C VAL A 417 77.32 22.13 -62.85
N GLN A 418 76.40 21.29 -63.36
CA GLN A 418 76.73 20.29 -64.37
C GLN A 418 77.23 20.93 -65.67
N SER A 419 76.60 22.03 -66.13
CA SER A 419 77.06 22.75 -67.33
C SER A 419 78.47 23.36 -67.18
N LEU A 420 78.83 23.78 -65.96
CA LEU A 420 80.17 24.25 -65.58
C LEU A 420 81.17 23.10 -65.37
N SER A 421 80.68 21.87 -65.15
CA SER A 421 81.51 20.67 -64.94
C SER A 421 81.83 19.92 -66.25
N LEU A 422 81.39 20.41 -67.41
CA LEU A 422 81.61 19.77 -68.72
C LEU A 422 83.03 19.96 -69.30
N THR A 423 83.97 20.53 -68.55
CA THR A 423 85.40 20.57 -68.89
C THR A 423 86.25 19.78 -67.89
N GLY A 424 86.07 18.46 -67.86
CA GLY A 424 86.78 17.58 -66.91
C GLY A 424 86.39 16.10 -67.00
N GLY A 425 86.42 15.51 -68.20
CA GLY A 425 85.97 14.13 -68.40
C GLY A 425 87.00 13.05 -68.04
N LEU A 426 86.51 11.91 -67.53
CA LEU A 426 87.11 10.56 -67.62
C LEU A 426 85.99 9.51 -67.47
N GLN A 427 86.22 8.25 -67.89
CA GLN A 427 85.14 7.42 -68.45
C GLN A 427 85.27 5.90 -68.18
N LEU A 428 84.14 5.25 -67.83
CA LEU A 428 83.86 3.78 -67.85
C LEU A 428 84.66 2.88 -66.86
N PRO A 429 84.35 1.56 -66.69
CA PRO A 429 83.12 0.78 -67.01
C PRO A 429 82.65 -0.27 -65.95
N SER A 430 81.38 -0.73 -66.06
CA SER A 430 80.88 -2.12 -65.80
C SER A 430 80.93 -2.69 -64.34
N SER A 431 80.24 -3.79 -63.93
CA SER A 431 79.56 -4.90 -64.64
C SER A 431 78.31 -5.46 -63.91
N ASP A 432 77.57 -6.32 -64.62
CA ASP A 432 76.40 -7.16 -64.26
C ASP A 432 76.31 -7.86 -62.88
N SER A 433 75.07 -8.15 -62.44
CA SER A 433 74.60 -9.54 -62.21
C SER A 433 73.07 -9.66 -62.01
N LYS A 434 72.55 -10.90 -62.04
CA LYS A 434 71.13 -11.32 -62.09
C LYS A 434 70.81 -12.25 -60.90
N CYS A 435 69.58 -12.62 -60.51
CA CYS A 435 68.26 -12.71 -61.17
C CYS A 435 67.17 -11.97 -60.34
N ALA A 436 65.85 -12.24 -60.28
CA ALA A 436 64.96 -13.34 -60.71
C ALA A 436 63.49 -12.87 -60.91
N LEU A 437 62.51 -13.79 -60.98
CA LEU A 437 61.09 -13.52 -61.30
C LEU A 437 60.12 -13.89 -60.15
N SER A 438 59.02 -13.14 -60.03
CA SER A 438 57.64 -13.69 -59.85
C SER A 438 56.59 -12.57 -60.03
N ALA A 439 55.34 -12.95 -60.32
CA ALA A 439 54.30 -12.03 -60.80
C ALA A 439 53.34 -11.53 -59.69
N PRO A 440 52.72 -10.34 -59.84
CA PRO A 440 51.76 -9.79 -58.88
C PRO A 440 50.34 -10.33 -59.10
N SER A 441 49.53 -10.40 -58.04
CA SER A 441 48.13 -10.83 -58.09
C SER A 441 47.15 -9.81 -57.46
N LYS A 442 46.36 -9.18 -58.35
CA LYS A 442 45.06 -8.51 -58.10
C LYS A 442 44.97 -7.43 -57.02
N LEU A 443 45.10 -6.18 -57.47
CA LEU A 443 44.21 -5.09 -57.03
C LEU A 443 42.75 -5.39 -57.46
N GLY A 444 41.77 -4.83 -56.75
CA GLY A 444 40.34 -5.02 -57.08
C GLY A 444 39.36 -4.53 -56.01
N GLY A 445 39.46 -3.26 -55.59
CA GLY A 445 38.43 -2.62 -54.79
C GLY A 445 37.37 -1.95 -55.66
N SER A 446 36.14 -1.80 -55.15
CA SER A 446 35.12 -0.90 -55.70
C SER A 446 34.50 -0.06 -54.59
N LEU A 447 34.15 1.17 -54.93
CA LEU A 447 33.43 2.11 -54.07
C LEU A 447 31.91 2.01 -54.30
N SER A 448 31.21 2.82 -53.49
CA SER A 448 29.86 3.42 -53.57
C SER A 448 29.04 3.30 -54.90
N ASP A 449 27.71 3.44 -54.92
CA ASP A 449 26.98 4.58 -54.35
C ASP A 449 25.46 4.41 -54.09
N THR A 450 24.82 5.50 -53.66
CA THR A 450 23.42 5.63 -53.20
C THR A 450 22.32 5.50 -54.27
N SER A 451 21.22 4.79 -53.94
CA SER A 451 19.80 5.17 -54.18
C SER A 451 18.89 4.07 -53.60
N GLY A 452 17.67 4.28 -53.08
CA GLY A 452 16.89 5.51 -52.94
C GLY A 452 15.50 5.43 -53.58
N ASN A 453 14.53 4.75 -52.94
CA ASN A 453 13.11 5.12 -53.09
C ASN A 453 12.21 4.57 -51.96
N SER A 454 10.96 5.04 -51.93
CA SER A 454 9.96 4.82 -50.87
C SER A 454 8.64 4.23 -51.41
N THR A 455 7.54 4.37 -50.66
CA THR A 455 6.11 4.18 -51.01
C THR A 455 5.49 2.75 -51.11
N GLU A 456 4.63 2.48 -50.12
CA GLU A 456 3.18 2.18 -50.27
C GLU A 456 2.57 0.76 -50.21
N ARG A 457 1.24 0.77 -49.99
CA ARG A 457 0.34 -0.28 -49.51
C ARG A 457 -0.33 -1.07 -50.65
N ALA A 458 -0.48 -2.37 -50.48
CA ALA A 458 -1.70 -3.17 -50.79
C ALA A 458 -1.54 -4.57 -50.15
N ALA A 459 -2.46 -5.18 -49.41
CA ALA A 459 -3.91 -5.40 -49.59
C ALA A 459 -4.24 -6.56 -50.56
N GLY A 460 -4.59 -7.72 -49.98
CA GLY A 460 -5.08 -8.94 -50.62
C GLY A 460 -5.31 -10.01 -49.54
N ALA A 461 -6.51 -10.44 -49.13
CA ALA A 461 -7.76 -10.76 -49.82
C ALA A 461 -7.76 -12.14 -50.50
N GLY A 462 -8.22 -13.16 -49.76
CA GLY A 462 -8.57 -14.49 -50.26
C GLY A 462 -9.94 -14.90 -49.68
N ARG A 463 -10.82 -15.47 -50.51
CA ARG A 463 -12.23 -15.76 -50.15
C ARG A 463 -12.51 -17.26 -50.10
N ILE A 464 -13.27 -17.65 -49.07
CA ILE A 464 -14.38 -18.62 -49.08
C ILE A 464 -14.12 -20.00 -49.73
N ALA A 465 -14.19 -21.04 -48.90
CA ALA A 465 -14.82 -22.31 -49.25
C ALA A 465 -15.77 -22.69 -48.10
N ALA A 466 -16.91 -23.31 -48.41
CA ALA A 466 -17.93 -23.68 -47.41
C ALA A 466 -17.95 -25.20 -47.19
N ALA A 467 -18.22 -25.61 -45.95
CA ALA A 467 -18.56 -26.99 -45.57
C ALA A 467 -19.61 -26.94 -44.46
N SER A 468 -20.55 -27.88 -44.46
CA SER A 468 -21.70 -27.92 -43.55
C SER A 468 -21.93 -29.34 -43.05
N SER A 469 -21.87 -29.54 -41.73
CA SER A 469 -22.44 -30.71 -41.04
C SER A 469 -22.49 -30.48 -39.53
N ASP A 470 -23.70 -30.39 -39.01
CA ASP A 470 -24.18 -31.05 -37.78
C ASP A 470 -23.30 -31.03 -36.52
N ILE A 471 -23.70 -30.21 -35.54
CA ILE A 471 -23.52 -30.49 -34.11
C ILE A 471 -24.90 -30.41 -33.45
N GLN A 472 -25.22 -31.39 -32.60
CA GLN A 472 -26.51 -31.49 -31.93
C GLN A 472 -26.71 -30.38 -30.91
N ALA A 473 -27.95 -29.97 -30.71
CA ALA A 473 -28.32 -29.03 -29.66
C ALA A 473 -28.17 -29.65 -28.27
N ASP A 474 -27.66 -28.87 -27.32
CA ASP A 474 -28.18 -28.91 -25.96
C ASP A 474 -28.34 -27.47 -25.45
N GLY A 475 -29.55 -27.13 -24.99
CA GLY A 475 -29.99 -25.74 -24.88
C GLY A 475 -30.08 -25.27 -23.43
N ASN A 476 -29.10 -24.51 -22.96
CA ASN A 476 -29.14 -23.91 -21.62
C ASN A 476 -29.29 -22.38 -21.71
N LEU A 477 -30.53 -21.93 -21.92
CA LEU A 477 -30.87 -20.50 -21.98
C LEU A 477 -30.91 -19.93 -20.56
N GLU A 478 -29.89 -19.14 -20.19
CA GLU A 478 -29.74 -18.58 -18.86
C GLU A 478 -30.87 -17.60 -18.53
N LYS A 479 -31.83 -18.05 -17.72
CA LYS A 479 -33.03 -17.27 -17.37
C LYS A 479 -32.69 -16.16 -16.38
N GLN A 480 -32.47 -14.95 -16.90
CA GLN A 480 -32.33 -13.73 -16.12
C GLN A 480 -33.52 -13.57 -15.15
N ALA A 481 -33.24 -13.64 -13.84
CA ALA A 481 -34.26 -13.77 -12.81
C ALA A 481 -34.92 -12.43 -12.46
N THR A 482 -36.01 -12.08 -13.13
CA THR A 482 -36.81 -10.88 -12.80
C THR A 482 -37.55 -11.05 -11.46
N VAL A 483 -37.11 -10.31 -10.45
CA VAL A 483 -37.66 -10.39 -9.07
C VAL A 483 -38.98 -9.61 -8.98
N MET A 484 -40.08 -10.28 -9.34
CA MET A 484 -41.44 -9.71 -9.33
C MET A 484 -41.98 -9.49 -7.91
N SER A 485 -41.66 -8.34 -7.32
CA SER A 485 -42.15 -7.95 -5.99
C SER A 485 -43.61 -7.46 -6.03
N LYS A 486 -44.55 -8.37 -5.74
CA LYS A 486 -45.97 -8.01 -5.54
C LYS A 486 -46.16 -7.42 -4.15
N ARG A 487 -46.67 -6.18 -4.07
CA ARG A 487 -47.10 -5.56 -2.81
C ARG A 487 -48.62 -5.34 -2.85
N LYS A 488 -49.33 -5.88 -1.87
CA LYS A 488 -50.75 -5.53 -1.63
C LYS A 488 -50.80 -4.29 -0.74
N THR A 489 -51.58 -3.30 -1.13
CA THR A 489 -51.89 -2.12 -0.32
C THR A 489 -53.40 -1.97 -0.25
N VAL A 490 -53.96 -2.13 0.95
CA VAL A 490 -55.39 -1.93 1.23
C VAL A 490 -55.58 -0.49 1.67
N LEU A 491 -56.40 0.28 0.96
CA LEU A 491 -56.83 1.59 1.43
C LEU A 491 -58.17 1.43 2.15
N ILE A 492 -58.19 1.72 3.45
CA ILE A 492 -59.41 1.74 4.26
C ILE A 492 -59.80 3.20 4.45
N ARG A 493 -61.02 3.56 4.02
CA ARG A 493 -61.63 4.86 4.31
C ARG A 493 -62.80 4.64 5.25
N THR A 494 -62.66 5.14 6.48
CA THR A 494 -63.78 5.28 7.41
C THR A 494 -64.35 6.68 7.31
N VAL A 495 -65.63 6.78 6.95
CA VAL A 495 -66.40 8.02 7.01
C VAL A 495 -67.31 7.94 8.23
N LYS A 496 -67.24 8.94 9.09
CA LYS A 496 -68.17 9.10 10.20
C LYS A 496 -69.31 10.02 9.73
N THR A 497 -70.55 9.54 9.80
CA THR A 497 -71.75 10.37 9.61
C THR A 497 -72.21 10.96 10.95
N ASP A 498 -73.10 11.95 10.89
CA ASP A 498 -73.58 12.67 12.09
C ASP A 498 -74.45 11.82 13.04
N GLU A 499 -74.79 10.57 12.66
CA GLU A 499 -75.57 9.61 13.45
C GLU A 499 -74.71 8.52 14.13
N ASP A 500 -73.40 8.76 14.28
CA ASP A 500 -72.41 7.83 14.88
C ASP A 500 -72.23 6.48 14.14
N ILE A 501 -72.82 6.32 12.96
CA ILE A 501 -72.62 5.17 12.08
C ILE A 501 -71.30 5.36 11.29
N TYR A 502 -70.43 4.35 11.35
CA TYR A 502 -69.16 4.31 10.63
C TYR A 502 -69.29 3.45 9.37
N GLU A 503 -69.32 4.08 8.20
CA GLU A 503 -69.18 3.37 6.93
C GLU A 503 -67.70 3.20 6.60
N SER A 504 -67.28 1.94 6.35
CA SER A 504 -65.91 1.60 5.98
C SER A 504 -65.83 1.08 4.55
N ASP A 505 -65.37 1.93 3.62
CA ASP A 505 -65.09 1.53 2.24
C ASP A 505 -63.65 1.02 2.14
N THR A 506 -63.47 -0.17 1.57
CA THR A 506 -62.19 -0.89 1.52
C THR A 506 -61.81 -1.22 0.09
N GLN A 507 -60.78 -0.55 -0.42
CA GLN A 507 -60.34 -0.72 -1.82
C GLN A 507 -58.95 -1.38 -1.86
N GLU A 508 -58.89 -2.60 -2.40
CA GLU A 508 -57.64 -3.32 -2.62
C GLU A 508 -56.99 -2.92 -3.96
N CYS A 509 -55.88 -2.18 -3.92
CA CYS A 509 -55.02 -2.02 -5.09
C CYS A 509 -53.82 -2.98 -5.02
N THR A 510 -53.67 -3.82 -6.05
CA THR A 510 -52.51 -4.70 -6.22
C THR A 510 -51.55 -4.09 -7.23
N ILE A 511 -50.48 -3.45 -6.74
CA ILE A 511 -49.45 -2.85 -7.60
C ILE A 511 -48.37 -3.92 -7.87
N VAL A 512 -48.10 -4.16 -9.16
CA VAL A 512 -47.07 -5.08 -9.63
C VAL A 512 -45.95 -4.26 -10.25
N ILE A 513 -44.79 -4.21 -9.58
CA ILE A 513 -43.61 -3.48 -10.08
C ILE A 513 -42.64 -4.50 -10.69
N SER A 514 -42.54 -4.51 -12.01
CA SER A 514 -41.49 -5.21 -12.76
C SER A 514 -40.25 -4.31 -12.86
N GLY A 515 -39.21 -4.64 -12.10
CA GLY A 515 -37.93 -3.94 -12.17
C GLY A 515 -37.10 -4.41 -13.38
N ALA A 516 -37.23 -3.70 -14.49
CA ALA A 516 -36.20 -3.59 -15.52
C ALA A 516 -35.67 -2.15 -15.48
N ALA A 517 -34.36 -1.97 -15.69
CA ALA A 517 -33.75 -0.66 -15.89
C ALA A 517 -33.41 -0.56 -17.39
N ASP A 518 -34.29 0.08 -18.14
CA ASP A 518 -34.04 0.42 -19.54
C ASP A 518 -33.23 1.73 -19.58
N ASP A 519 -31.90 1.60 -19.62
CA ASP A 519 -30.97 2.70 -19.89
C ASP A 519 -30.83 2.88 -21.42
N THR A 520 -31.85 3.46 -22.07
CA THR A 520 -31.79 3.89 -23.49
C THR A 520 -32.38 5.29 -23.68
N ASP A 521 -32.17 5.85 -24.88
CA ASP A 521 -32.65 7.16 -25.37
C ASP A 521 -31.85 8.31 -24.73
N GLU A 522 -30.84 8.94 -25.37
CA GLU A 522 -30.76 9.55 -26.72
C GLU A 522 -31.83 10.62 -27.00
N GLU A 523 -31.53 11.87 -26.62
CA GLU A 523 -31.51 13.06 -27.50
C GLU A 523 -30.50 14.12 -26.98
#